data_AF-A0A354GQT7-F1
#
_entry.id   AF-A0A354GQT7-F1
#
_cell.length_a   1.000
_cell.length_b   1.000
_cell.length_c   1.000
_cell.angle_alpha   90.00
_cell.angle_beta   90.00
_cell.angle_gamma   90.00
#
_symmetry.space_group_name_H-M   'P 1'
#
loop_
_entity.id
_entity.type
_entity.pdbx_description
1 polymer ?
#
loop_
_entity_poly.entity_id
_entity_poly.type
_entity_poly.pdbx_seq_one_letter_code
_entity_poly.pdbx_strand_id
1 'polypeptide(L)'
;MPTEMLDRLQEDKLQGLEARIDSYETATATGGGDDEAAAIADFFVDEGIGVRQSSLRLWDYHWTRALAAKIPDRREHGAKLLSLLERGGRVVRRGAAIARAYADLSGRAVARLAQFEEQSKAFPLWVKECAARWEMLGRPHKPLKRERIAESQAAYERGEGEPVSDVIARLEQGGPLVLE
;
A
#
# COMPACT_ATOMS: atom_id res chain seq x y z
N MET A 1 -4.89 -2.20 23.73
CA MET A 1 -6.23 -2.79 23.49
C MET A 1 -6.80 -2.49 22.10
N PRO A 2 -6.97 -1.25 21.58
CA PRO A 2 -7.61 -1.03 20.25
C PRO A 2 -6.73 -1.43 19.05
N THR A 3 -5.42 -1.25 19.17
CA THR A 3 -4.42 -1.56 18.12
C THR A 3 -4.43 -3.03 17.72
N GLU A 4 -4.50 -3.91 18.73
CA GLU A 4 -4.46 -5.36 18.54
C GLU A 4 -5.72 -5.89 17.86
N MET A 5 -6.84 -5.19 17.95
CA MET A 5 -8.07 -5.63 17.30
C MET A 5 -8.01 -5.39 15.79
N LEU A 6 -7.54 -4.21 15.34
CA LEU A 6 -7.40 -3.92 13.90
C LEU A 6 -6.35 -4.84 13.25
N ASP A 7 -5.22 -5.03 13.91
CA ASP A 7 -4.17 -5.93 13.40
C ASP A 7 -4.69 -7.37 13.31
N ARG A 8 -5.38 -7.88 14.34
CA ARG A 8 -5.95 -9.24 14.33
C ARG A 8 -7.01 -9.41 13.25
N LEU A 9 -7.93 -8.44 13.10
CA LEU A 9 -8.95 -8.50 12.05
C LEU A 9 -8.32 -8.53 10.64
N GLN A 10 -7.24 -7.77 10.44
CA GLN A 10 -6.50 -7.84 9.18
C GLN A 10 -5.81 -9.20 9.02
N GLU A 11 -5.16 -9.71 10.05
CA GLU A 11 -4.48 -11.00 10.04
C GLU A 11 -5.43 -12.16 9.76
N ASP A 12 -6.57 -12.23 10.46
CA ASP A 12 -7.62 -13.23 10.27
C ASP A 12 -8.18 -13.16 8.84
N LYS A 13 -8.43 -11.95 8.32
CA LYS A 13 -8.89 -11.76 6.93
C LYS A 13 -7.85 -12.29 5.94
N LEU A 14 -6.58 -11.94 6.11
CA LEU A 14 -5.52 -12.39 5.23
C LEU A 14 -5.35 -13.91 5.28
N GLN A 15 -5.39 -14.51 6.46
CA GLN A 15 -5.31 -15.95 6.64
C GLN A 15 -6.48 -16.67 5.95
N GLY A 16 -7.71 -16.18 6.10
CA GLY A 16 -8.88 -16.75 5.45
C GLY A 16 -8.79 -16.69 3.91
N LEU A 17 -8.27 -15.59 3.37
CA LEU A 17 -8.07 -15.43 1.93
C LEU A 17 -6.93 -16.29 1.40
N GLU A 18 -5.82 -16.41 2.11
CA GLU A 18 -4.72 -17.30 1.74
C GLU A 18 -5.20 -18.75 1.65
N ALA A 19 -5.96 -19.24 2.63
CA ALA A 19 -6.51 -20.59 2.59
C ALA A 19 -7.44 -20.82 1.38
N ARG A 20 -8.25 -19.82 1.02
CA ARG A 20 -9.10 -19.89 -0.20
C ARG A 20 -8.27 -19.90 -1.47
N ILE A 21 -7.28 -19.02 -1.57
CA ILE A 21 -6.35 -18.95 -2.71
C ILE A 21 -5.65 -20.30 -2.90
N ASP A 22 -5.11 -20.87 -1.83
CA ASP A 22 -4.43 -22.17 -1.85
C ASP A 22 -5.39 -23.28 -2.34
N SER A 23 -6.66 -23.25 -1.92
CA SER A 23 -7.68 -24.19 -2.37
C SER A 23 -8.00 -24.06 -3.86
N TYR A 24 -8.00 -22.86 -4.43
CA TYR A 24 -8.31 -22.65 -5.86
C TYR A 24 -7.10 -22.81 -6.78
N GLU A 25 -5.88 -22.54 -6.29
CA GLU A 25 -4.65 -22.85 -7.01
C GLU A 25 -4.42 -24.38 -7.13
N THR A 26 -4.90 -25.16 -6.14
CA THR A 26 -4.80 -26.63 -6.17
C THR A 26 -5.95 -27.32 -6.90
N ALA A 27 -7.09 -26.64 -7.06
CA ALA A 27 -8.30 -27.20 -7.70
C ALA A 27 -8.30 -27.13 -9.24
N THR A 28 -7.17 -26.83 -9.89
CA THR A 28 -7.07 -26.81 -11.36
C THR A 28 -7.33 -28.20 -11.95
N ALA A 29 -8.58 -28.47 -12.40
CA ALA A 29 -8.98 -29.37 -13.50
C ALA A 29 -10.36 -30.08 -13.32
N THR A 30 -11.25 -29.66 -12.43
CA THR A 30 -12.62 -30.22 -12.40
C THR A 30 -13.63 -29.19 -12.91
N GLY A 31 -14.26 -29.51 -14.04
CA GLY A 31 -15.14 -28.62 -14.80
C GLY A 31 -16.34 -28.09 -14.01
N GLY A 32 -16.18 -26.90 -13.43
CA GLY A 32 -17.29 -26.02 -13.07
C GLY A 32 -17.83 -25.33 -14.32
N GLY A 33 -19.13 -25.09 -14.35
CA GLY A 33 -19.77 -24.38 -15.47
C GLY A 33 -19.31 -22.92 -15.57
N ASP A 34 -19.48 -22.31 -16.74
CA ASP A 34 -19.03 -20.93 -17.04
C ASP A 34 -19.48 -19.89 -15.99
N ASP A 35 -20.67 -20.09 -15.40
CA ASP A 35 -21.22 -19.21 -14.35
C ASP A 35 -20.48 -19.32 -13.01
N GLU A 36 -20.02 -20.52 -12.64
CA GLU A 36 -19.26 -20.74 -11.43
C GLU A 36 -17.87 -20.11 -11.55
N ALA A 37 -17.23 -20.26 -12.71
CA ALA A 37 -15.94 -19.65 -12.98
C ALA A 37 -16.03 -18.11 -12.93
N ALA A 38 -17.06 -17.51 -13.53
CA ALA A 38 -17.28 -16.07 -13.45
C ALA A 38 -17.49 -15.59 -12.00
N ALA A 39 -18.27 -16.33 -11.20
CA ALA A 39 -18.51 -15.99 -9.80
C ALA A 39 -17.23 -16.06 -8.94
N ILE A 40 -16.35 -17.05 -9.19
CA ILE A 40 -15.05 -17.15 -8.52
C ILE A 40 -14.17 -15.95 -8.90
N ALA A 41 -14.15 -15.57 -10.18
CA ALA A 41 -13.38 -14.42 -10.63
C ALA A 41 -13.87 -13.12 -9.97
N ASP A 42 -15.18 -12.86 -9.97
CA ASP A 42 -15.79 -11.69 -9.31
C ASP A 42 -15.46 -11.66 -7.81
N PHE A 43 -15.54 -12.82 -7.12
CA PHE A 43 -15.20 -12.93 -5.71
C PHE A 43 -13.76 -12.47 -5.43
N PHE A 44 -12.78 -12.94 -6.21
CA PHE A 44 -11.38 -12.58 -6.01
C PHE A 44 -11.07 -11.12 -6.38
N VAL A 45 -11.80 -10.55 -7.35
CA VAL A 45 -11.74 -9.12 -7.63
C VAL A 45 -12.21 -8.31 -6.42
N ASP A 46 -13.39 -8.63 -5.88
CA ASP A 46 -13.97 -7.89 -4.76
C ASP A 46 -13.13 -8.02 -3.49
N GLU A 47 -12.71 -9.23 -3.13
CA GLU A 47 -11.87 -9.44 -1.95
C GLU A 47 -10.50 -8.79 -2.10
N GLY A 48 -9.89 -8.86 -3.28
CA GLY A 48 -8.62 -8.22 -3.55
C GLY A 48 -8.69 -6.70 -3.44
N ILE A 49 -9.73 -6.07 -4.00
CA ILE A 49 -10.01 -4.64 -3.82
C ILE A 49 -10.21 -4.34 -2.32
N GLY A 50 -10.96 -5.19 -1.62
CA GLY A 50 -11.21 -5.08 -0.19
C GLY A 50 -9.93 -5.12 0.66
N VAL A 51 -9.00 -6.04 0.35
CA VAL A 51 -7.69 -6.14 1.03
C VAL A 51 -6.85 -4.89 0.78
N ARG A 52 -6.83 -4.37 -0.45
CA ARG A 52 -6.13 -3.12 -0.75
C ARG A 52 -6.68 -1.97 0.10
N GLN A 53 -8.00 -1.82 0.14
CA GLN A 53 -8.64 -0.76 0.92
C GLN A 53 -8.42 -0.90 2.43
N SER A 54 -8.50 -2.13 2.98
CA SER A 54 -8.24 -2.35 4.40
C SER A 54 -6.78 -2.06 4.76
N SER A 55 -5.84 -2.42 3.89
CA SER A 55 -4.41 -2.13 4.05
C SER A 55 -4.11 -0.63 4.06
N LEU A 56 -4.76 0.14 3.19
CA LEU A 56 -4.66 1.60 3.17
C LEU A 56 -5.15 2.22 4.49
N ARG A 57 -6.29 1.76 5.00
CA ARG A 57 -6.83 2.22 6.29
C ARG A 57 -5.95 1.83 7.47
N LEU A 58 -5.40 0.61 7.44
CA LEU A 58 -4.47 0.12 8.45
C LEU A 58 -3.21 0.99 8.49
N TRP A 59 -2.63 1.28 7.33
CA TRP A 59 -1.50 2.19 7.21
C TRP A 59 -1.83 3.58 7.77
N ASP A 60 -2.92 4.21 7.32
CA ASP A 60 -3.28 5.56 7.74
C ASP A 60 -3.48 5.69 9.26
N TYR A 61 -4.16 4.70 9.86
CA TYR A 61 -4.34 4.62 11.30
C TYR A 61 -3.01 4.57 12.06
N HIS A 62 -2.10 3.67 11.66
CA HIS A 62 -0.82 3.50 12.35
C HIS A 62 0.14 4.66 12.08
N TRP A 63 0.14 5.18 10.86
CA TRP A 63 0.92 6.37 10.48
C TRP A 63 0.53 7.59 11.32
N THR A 64 -0.76 7.88 11.43
CA THR A 64 -1.29 8.97 12.26
C THR A 64 -0.87 8.82 13.73
N ARG A 65 -0.91 7.60 14.25
CA ARG A 65 -0.45 7.32 15.62
C ARG A 65 1.04 7.48 15.80
N ALA A 66 1.83 7.08 14.80
CA ALA A 66 3.28 7.22 14.83
C ALA A 66 3.68 8.69 14.88
N LEU A 67 3.05 9.53 14.06
CA LEU A 67 3.21 10.99 14.05
C LEU A 67 2.82 11.62 15.39
N ALA A 68 1.75 11.14 16.02
CA ALA A 68 1.32 11.60 17.34
C ALA A 68 2.17 11.06 18.52
N ALA A 69 3.28 10.36 18.25
CA ALA A 69 4.12 9.71 19.25
C ALA A 69 3.36 8.72 20.17
N LYS A 70 2.27 8.11 19.67
CA LYS A 70 1.43 7.15 20.41
C LYS A 70 1.83 5.69 20.20
N ILE A 71 3.07 5.47 19.75
CA ILE A 71 3.66 4.15 19.49
C ILE A 71 4.98 4.09 20.27
N PRO A 72 5.02 3.38 21.40
CA PRO A 72 6.20 3.31 22.27
C PRO A 72 7.41 2.69 21.60
N ASP A 73 7.24 1.52 20.95
CA ASP A 73 8.27 0.89 20.13
C ASP A 73 7.91 1.01 18.64
N ARG A 74 8.44 2.07 18.00
CA ARG A 74 8.21 2.31 16.57
C ARG A 74 8.87 1.25 15.68
N ARG A 75 9.95 0.61 16.14
CA ARG A 75 10.69 -0.36 15.33
C ARG A 75 9.93 -1.67 15.24
N GLU A 76 9.57 -2.24 16.38
CA GLU A 76 8.81 -3.48 16.44
C GLU A 76 7.43 -3.30 15.78
N HIS A 77 6.74 -2.20 16.11
CA HIS A 77 5.44 -1.89 15.52
C HIS A 77 5.51 -1.72 14.00
N GLY A 78 6.55 -1.04 13.51
CA GLY A 78 6.82 -0.89 12.08
C GLY A 78 7.02 -2.23 11.38
N ALA A 79 7.85 -3.10 11.95
CA ALA A 79 8.10 -4.43 11.39
C ALA A 79 6.81 -5.26 11.28
N LYS A 80 5.97 -5.24 12.32
CA LYS A 80 4.68 -5.95 12.30
C LYS A 80 3.72 -5.37 11.24
N LEU A 81 3.58 -4.05 11.19
CA LEU A 81 2.74 -3.38 10.20
C LEU A 81 3.19 -3.71 8.77
N LEU A 82 4.49 -3.57 8.49
CA LEU A 82 5.03 -3.84 7.16
C LEU A 82 4.84 -5.31 6.77
N SER A 83 5.04 -6.26 7.70
CA SER A 83 4.76 -7.68 7.47
C SER A 83 3.30 -7.92 7.04
N LEU A 84 2.33 -7.27 7.70
CA LEU A 84 0.91 -7.35 7.33
C LEU A 84 0.63 -6.75 5.94
N LEU A 85 1.24 -5.61 5.62
CA LEU A 85 1.08 -4.95 4.32
C LEU A 85 1.69 -5.77 3.18
N GLU A 86 2.88 -6.35 3.39
CA GLU A 86 3.54 -7.24 2.44
C GLU A 86 2.71 -8.51 2.20
N ARG A 87 2.15 -9.09 3.27
CA ARG A 87 1.23 -10.23 3.18
C ARG A 87 -0.02 -9.86 2.39
N GLY A 88 -0.61 -8.69 2.65
CA GLY A 88 -1.69 -8.13 1.83
C GLY A 88 -1.32 -8.01 0.36
N GLY A 89 -0.10 -7.57 0.04
CA GLY A 89 0.39 -7.49 -1.33
C GLY A 89 0.50 -8.84 -2.02
N ARG A 90 0.92 -9.89 -1.30
CA ARG A 90 0.94 -11.27 -1.81
C ARG A 90 -0.47 -11.76 -2.12
N VAL A 91 -1.42 -11.55 -1.21
CA VAL A 91 -2.84 -11.92 -1.39
C VAL A 91 -3.45 -11.21 -2.58
N VAL A 92 -3.26 -9.89 -2.70
CA VAL A 92 -3.77 -9.09 -3.82
C VAL A 92 -3.22 -9.59 -5.17
N ARG A 93 -1.91 -9.87 -5.24
CA ARG A 93 -1.29 -10.37 -6.47
C ARG A 93 -1.81 -11.76 -6.85
N ARG A 94 -1.87 -12.70 -5.89
CA ARG A 94 -2.37 -14.06 -6.13
C ARG A 94 -3.86 -14.04 -6.50
N GLY A 95 -4.66 -13.26 -5.80
CA GLY A 95 -6.09 -13.06 -6.11
C GLY A 95 -6.30 -12.52 -7.52
N ALA A 96 -5.48 -11.58 -8.00
CA ALA A 96 -5.55 -11.09 -9.38
C ALA A 96 -5.24 -12.18 -10.41
N ALA A 97 -4.23 -13.02 -10.16
CA ALA A 97 -3.89 -14.14 -11.03
C ALA A 97 -5.02 -15.17 -11.11
N ILE A 98 -5.64 -15.51 -9.97
CA ILE A 98 -6.80 -16.40 -9.93
C ILE A 98 -7.99 -15.78 -10.66
N ALA A 99 -8.32 -14.52 -10.37
CA ALA A 99 -9.43 -13.83 -11.01
C ALA A 99 -9.28 -13.81 -12.53
N ARG A 100 -8.07 -13.57 -13.04
CA ARG A 100 -7.78 -13.67 -14.48
C ARG A 100 -7.99 -15.08 -15.01
N ALA A 101 -7.42 -16.10 -14.37
CA ALA A 101 -7.54 -17.48 -14.83
C ALA A 101 -9.01 -17.94 -14.92
N TYR A 102 -9.81 -17.60 -13.91
CA TYR A 102 -11.23 -17.95 -13.88
C TYR A 102 -12.09 -17.10 -14.84
N ALA A 103 -11.72 -15.83 -15.07
CA ALA A 103 -12.34 -15.01 -16.11
C ALA A 103 -12.12 -15.63 -17.50
N ASP A 104 -10.88 -16.02 -17.79
CA ASP A 104 -10.51 -16.63 -19.06
C ASP A 104 -11.22 -17.99 -19.24
N LEU A 105 -11.35 -18.80 -18.18
CA LEU A 105 -12.12 -20.05 -18.19
C LEU A 105 -13.62 -19.84 -18.45
N SER A 106 -14.20 -18.80 -17.84
CA SER A 106 -15.64 -18.51 -18.01
C SER A 106 -16.00 -17.98 -19.40
N GLY A 107 -15.03 -17.41 -20.13
CA GLY A 107 -15.29 -16.66 -21.37
C GLY A 107 -16.12 -15.39 -21.17
N ARG A 108 -16.43 -14.99 -19.93
CA ARG A 108 -17.27 -13.84 -19.60
C ARG A 108 -16.43 -12.64 -19.18
N ALA A 109 -16.95 -11.45 -19.43
CA ALA A 109 -16.39 -10.22 -18.90
C ALA A 109 -16.63 -10.14 -17.38
N VAL A 110 -15.55 -10.05 -16.61
CA VAL A 110 -15.57 -9.91 -15.15
C VAL A 110 -15.44 -8.43 -14.79
N ALA A 111 -16.36 -7.94 -13.95
CA ALA A 111 -16.43 -6.51 -13.65
C ALA A 111 -15.18 -6.07 -12.87
N ARG A 112 -14.60 -4.92 -13.23
CA ARG A 112 -13.43 -4.32 -12.56
C ARG A 112 -12.14 -5.16 -12.56
N LEU A 113 -12.10 -6.30 -13.27
CA LEU A 113 -10.90 -7.14 -13.33
C LEU A 113 -9.66 -6.36 -13.78
N ALA A 114 -9.76 -5.62 -14.90
CA ALA A 114 -8.65 -4.83 -15.41
C ALA A 114 -8.14 -3.79 -14.39
N GLN A 115 -9.06 -3.08 -13.72
CA GLN A 115 -8.73 -2.15 -12.65
C GLN A 115 -8.02 -2.85 -11.49
N PHE A 116 -8.50 -4.02 -11.08
CA PHE A 116 -7.91 -4.78 -9.99
C PHE A 116 -6.50 -5.27 -10.35
N GLU A 117 -6.25 -5.70 -11.58
CA GLU A 117 -4.92 -6.09 -12.04
C GLU A 117 -3.92 -4.94 -12.07
N GLU A 118 -4.34 -3.75 -12.47
CA GLU A 118 -3.49 -2.56 -12.38
C GLU A 118 -3.16 -2.24 -10.92
N GLN A 119 -4.16 -2.29 -10.05
CA GLN A 119 -3.98 -2.08 -8.62
C GLN A 119 -3.05 -3.13 -7.99
N SER A 120 -3.14 -4.39 -8.43
CA SER A 120 -2.32 -5.47 -7.90
C SER A 120 -0.84 -5.32 -8.28
N LYS A 121 -0.57 -4.76 -9.47
CA LYS A 121 0.79 -4.39 -9.91
C LYS A 121 1.35 -3.19 -9.15
N ALA A 122 0.52 -2.20 -8.84
CA ALA A 122 0.93 -0.99 -8.12
C ALA A 122 1.13 -1.21 -6.61
N PHE A 123 0.39 -2.15 -6.01
CA PHE A 123 0.35 -2.34 -4.57
C PHE A 123 1.73 -2.64 -3.92
N PRO A 124 2.60 -3.51 -4.48
CA PRO A 124 3.93 -3.73 -3.93
C PRO A 124 4.80 -2.47 -3.89
N LEU A 125 4.66 -1.57 -4.86
CA LEU A 125 5.37 -0.29 -4.85
C LEU A 125 4.87 0.59 -3.71
N TRP A 126 3.55 0.67 -3.52
CA TRP A 126 2.95 1.39 -2.40
C TRP A 126 3.44 0.86 -1.04
N VAL A 127 3.57 -0.47 -0.86
CA VAL A 127 4.13 -1.04 0.38
C VAL A 127 5.58 -0.61 0.61
N LYS A 128 6.40 -0.56 -0.45
CA LYS A 128 7.79 -0.06 -0.35
C LYS A 128 7.84 1.41 0.05
N GLU A 129 6.93 2.24 -0.48
CA GLU A 129 6.81 3.65 -0.09
C GLU A 129 6.41 3.80 1.39
N CYS A 130 5.48 2.96 1.88
CA CYS A 130 5.13 2.90 3.29
C CYS A 130 6.34 2.57 4.18
N ALA A 131 7.14 1.56 3.77
CA ALA A 131 8.37 1.21 4.49
C ALA A 131 9.35 2.39 4.55
N ALA A 132 9.63 3.03 3.41
CA ALA A 132 10.52 4.19 3.35
C ALA A 132 10.03 5.35 4.22
N ARG A 133 8.73 5.66 4.20
CA ARG A 133 8.12 6.69 5.06
C ARG A 133 8.25 6.35 6.53
N TRP A 134 8.07 5.08 6.90
CA TRP A 134 8.20 4.64 8.29
C TRP A 134 9.64 4.81 8.80
N GLU A 135 10.63 4.45 7.99
CA GLU A 135 12.06 4.62 8.32
C GLU A 135 12.43 6.09 8.57
N MET A 136 11.78 7.03 7.86
CA MET A 136 12.01 8.46 8.08
C MET A 136 11.61 8.91 9.50
N LEU A 137 10.66 8.25 10.15
CA LEU A 137 10.27 8.58 11.53
C LEU A 137 11.37 8.32 12.56
N GLY A 138 12.32 7.43 12.25
CA GLY A 138 13.46 7.10 13.10
C GLY A 138 14.67 8.00 12.88
N ARG A 139 14.66 8.84 11.83
CA ARG A 139 15.77 9.75 11.56
C ARG A 139 15.72 10.91 12.56
N PRO A 140 16.85 11.26 13.20
CA PRO A 140 16.91 12.47 14.01
C PRO A 140 16.50 13.64 13.11
N HIS A 141 15.43 14.33 13.51
CA HIS A 141 15.05 15.56 12.82
C HIS A 141 16.22 16.52 13.04
N LYS A 142 16.89 16.92 11.96
CA LYS A 142 17.74 18.11 12.06
C LYS A 142 16.83 19.22 12.58
N PRO A 143 17.16 19.88 13.71
CA PRO A 143 16.31 20.94 14.22
C PRO A 143 16.09 21.93 13.09
N LEU A 144 14.81 22.20 12.81
CA LEU A 144 14.44 23.21 11.85
C LEU A 144 15.03 24.53 12.33
N LYS A 145 16.01 25.06 11.60
CA LYS A 145 16.61 26.35 11.90
C LYS A 145 15.52 27.41 11.65
N ARG A 146 14.92 27.92 12.73
CA ARG A 146 13.80 28.88 12.66
C ARG A 146 14.15 30.12 11.83
N GLU A 147 15.39 30.59 11.94
CA GLU A 147 15.95 31.66 11.11
C GLU A 147 15.84 31.34 9.63
N ARG A 148 16.30 30.15 9.23
CA ARG A 148 16.24 29.69 7.83
C ARG A 148 14.81 29.50 7.31
N ILE A 149 13.86 29.12 8.18
CA ILE A 149 12.44 29.08 7.82
C ILE A 149 11.90 30.49 7.60
N ALA A 150 12.19 31.42 8.51
CA ALA A 150 11.76 32.81 8.40
C ALA A 150 12.37 33.50 7.17
N GLU A 151 13.64 33.24 6.88
CA GLU A 151 14.33 33.70 5.66
C GLU A 151 13.67 33.15 4.40
N SER A 152 13.36 31.86 4.37
CA SER A 152 12.70 31.21 3.23
C SER A 152 11.26 31.72 3.05
N GLN A 153 10.51 31.94 4.14
CA GLN A 153 9.18 32.55 4.10
C GLN A 153 9.25 33.99 3.58
N ALA A 154 10.19 34.79 4.07
CA ALA A 154 10.38 36.15 3.61
C ALA A 154 10.82 36.22 2.14
N ALA A 155 11.64 35.27 1.68
CA ALA A 155 12.02 35.13 0.26
C ALA A 155 10.80 34.74 -0.60
N TYR A 156 9.97 33.80 -0.13
CA TYR A 156 8.73 33.42 -0.81
C TYR A 156 7.76 34.61 -0.93
N GLU A 157 7.57 35.37 0.15
CA GLU A 157 6.73 36.57 0.16
C GLU A 157 7.25 37.67 -0.80
N ARG A 158 8.57 37.74 -1.03
CA ARG A 158 9.19 38.62 -2.02
C ARG A 158 9.21 38.06 -3.45
N GLY A 159 8.72 36.84 -3.66
CA GLY A 159 8.75 36.16 -4.97
C GLY A 159 10.14 35.65 -5.38
N GLU A 160 11.07 35.52 -4.44
CA GLU A 160 12.44 35.02 -4.64
C GLU A 160 12.54 33.48 -4.54
N GLY A 161 11.40 32.81 -4.40
CA GLY A 161 11.34 31.35 -4.34
C GLY A 161 11.63 30.70 -5.70
N GLU A 162 12.47 29.67 -5.70
CA GLU A 162 12.67 28.82 -6.88
C GLU A 162 11.34 28.14 -7.26
N PRO A 163 10.96 28.11 -8.56
CA PRO A 163 9.80 27.36 -9.02
C PRO A 163 9.92 25.89 -8.62
N VAL A 164 8.82 25.30 -8.14
CA VAL A 164 8.78 23.88 -7.75
C VAL A 164 9.19 22.96 -8.90
N SER A 165 8.90 23.35 -10.16
CA SER A 165 9.36 22.64 -11.36
C SER A 165 10.88 22.51 -11.44
N ASP A 166 11.61 23.57 -11.07
CA ASP A 166 13.05 23.65 -11.21
C ASP A 166 13.73 22.87 -10.07
N VAL A 167 13.14 22.93 -8.88
CA VAL A 167 13.51 22.07 -7.75
C VAL A 167 13.37 20.59 -8.11
N ILE A 168 12.24 20.20 -8.74
CA ILE A 168 12.00 18.81 -9.16
C ILE A 168 12.99 18.40 -10.26
N ALA A 169 13.20 19.23 -11.28
CA ALA A 169 14.13 18.94 -12.37
C ALA A 169 15.57 18.75 -11.87
N ARG A 170 16.00 19.57 -10.89
CA ARG A 170 17.31 19.41 -10.24
C ARG A 170 17.43 18.10 -9.48
N LEU A 171 16.36 17.68 -8.80
CA LEU A 171 16.35 16.40 -8.08
C LEU A 171 16.38 15.19 -9.01
N GLU A 172 15.67 15.25 -10.13
CA GLU A 172 15.71 14.22 -11.18
C GLU A 172 17.10 14.10 -11.79
N GLN A 173 17.87 15.19 -11.83
CA GLN A 173 19.27 15.22 -12.27
C GLN A 173 20.28 14.85 -11.16
N GLY A 174 19.81 14.52 -9.95
CA GLY A 174 20.66 14.14 -8.81
C GLY A 174 21.34 15.32 -8.11
N GLY A 175 20.89 16.55 -8.35
CA GLY A 175 21.38 17.75 -7.68
C GLY A 175 20.92 17.88 -6.22
N PRO A 176 21.63 18.65 -5.38
CA PRO A 176 21.29 18.81 -3.97
C PRO A 176 19.97 19.59 -3.77
N LEU A 177 19.24 19.24 -2.70
CA LEU A 177 18.03 19.95 -2.25
C LEU A 177 18.29 21.38 -1.73
N VAL A 178 19.55 21.71 -1.48
CA VAL A 178 19.99 22.98 -0.88
C VAL A 178 21.28 23.36 -1.60
N LEU A 179 21.27 24.50 -2.30
CA LEU A 179 22.53 25.17 -2.66
C LEU A 179 23.10 25.71 -1.33
N GLU A 180 24.31 25.27 -0.99
CA GLU A 180 25.02 25.69 0.24
C GLU A 180 25.26 27.20 0.27
#